data_AF-A0A422PYJ3-F1
#
_entry.id   AF-A0A422PYJ3-F1
#
_cell.length_a   1.000
_cell.length_b   1.000
_cell.length_c   1.000
_cell.angle_alpha   90.00
_cell.angle_beta   90.00
_cell.angle_gamma   90.00
#
_symmetry.space_group_name_H-M   'P 1'
#
loop_
_entity.id
_entity.type
_entity.pdbx_description
1 polymer ?
#
loop_
_entity_poly.entity_id
_entity_poly.type
_entity_poly.pdbx_seq_one_letter_code
_entity_poly.pdbx_strand_id
1 'polypeptide(L)'
;MGHAKDCGSIACAAHAQCAGDATSLNRLLRQRLPPRGGRFDHDTKDTFMYIQRSKNRSVVAYAANLLDAGTRESVQSGAGRRCVTDPSDPVHAYFVILEPSILEERRRRGVTNEISELSFIQRKLAYGCSAKPLTAVKSDSTKEDIGPWLQHFDAQAVSYVALPGFPLLLLVLPPLGAAMENDIEAEGAANPAGGEEKQQEATDTLVVLLAVVGGVLSVVERVYVCSVEPKHFYQLPTVKYIEVFGVSLETGEETYEKRSK
;
A
#
# COMPACT_ATOMS: atom_id res chain seq x y z
N MET A 1 -23.32 -11.04 3.88
CA MET A 1 -21.86 -11.25 3.66
C MET A 1 -21.17 -11.12 5.00
N GLY A 2 -20.37 -12.11 5.41
CA GLY A 2 -19.67 -12.06 6.70
C GLY A 2 -18.54 -11.02 6.65
N HIS A 3 -18.37 -10.23 7.71
CA HIS A 3 -17.20 -9.36 7.86
C HIS A 3 -15.93 -10.21 7.81
N ALA A 4 -14.99 -9.90 6.91
CA ALA A 4 -13.68 -10.52 6.89
C ALA A 4 -12.97 -10.24 8.23
N LYS A 5 -12.59 -11.30 8.95
CA LYS A 5 -12.08 -11.19 10.33
C LYS A 5 -10.56 -11.04 10.39
N ASP A 6 -9.86 -11.41 9.32
CA ASP A 6 -8.40 -11.40 9.21
C ASP A 6 -7.94 -11.26 7.75
N CYS A 7 -6.62 -11.18 7.56
CA CYS A 7 -6.01 -11.07 6.24
C CYS A 7 -6.20 -12.32 5.37
N GLY A 8 -6.35 -13.50 5.99
CA GLY A 8 -6.64 -14.75 5.27
C GLY A 8 -8.02 -14.72 4.64
N SER A 9 -9.02 -14.19 5.36
CA SER A 9 -10.38 -13.97 4.87
C SER A 9 -10.40 -12.98 3.71
N ILE A 10 -9.61 -11.91 3.78
CA ILE A 10 -9.45 -10.93 2.68
C ILE A 10 -8.82 -11.60 1.45
N ALA A 11 -7.76 -12.39 1.64
CA ALA A 11 -7.12 -13.15 0.57
C ALA A 11 -8.09 -14.12 -0.11
N CYS A 12 -8.89 -14.85 0.67
CA CYS A 12 -9.91 -15.77 0.15
C CYS A 12 -11.00 -15.03 -0.65
N ALA A 13 -11.45 -13.86 -0.17
CA ALA A 13 -12.42 -13.05 -0.89
C ALA A 13 -11.84 -12.54 -2.23
N ALA A 14 -10.59 -12.07 -2.25
CA ALA A 14 -9.91 -11.66 -3.47
C ALA A 14 -9.69 -12.84 -4.45
N HIS A 15 -9.33 -14.02 -3.94
CA HIS A 15 -9.22 -15.25 -4.72
C HIS A 15 -10.55 -15.61 -5.39
N ALA A 16 -11.64 -15.58 -4.63
CA ALA A 16 -12.98 -15.89 -5.13
C ALA A 16 -13.46 -14.88 -6.19
N GLN A 17 -13.16 -13.58 -6.00
CA GLN A 17 -13.53 -12.50 -6.94
C GLN A 17 -13.02 -12.76 -8.36
N CYS A 18 -11.86 -13.42 -8.49
CA CYS A 18 -11.21 -13.69 -9.77
C CYS A 18 -11.14 -15.19 -10.10
N ALA A 19 -11.95 -16.03 -9.46
CA ALA A 19 -11.99 -17.48 -9.65
C ALA A 19 -10.60 -18.15 -9.59
N GLY A 20 -9.70 -17.64 -8.75
CA GLY A 20 -8.33 -18.13 -8.60
C GLY A 20 -7.33 -17.72 -9.68
N ASP A 21 -7.71 -16.90 -10.67
CA ASP A 21 -6.76 -16.39 -11.66
C ASP A 21 -6.00 -15.16 -11.11
N ALA A 22 -4.74 -15.40 -10.71
CA ALA A 22 -3.84 -14.36 -10.22
C ALA A 22 -3.59 -13.25 -11.26
N THR A 23 -3.55 -13.57 -12.56
CA THR A 23 -3.29 -12.57 -13.60
C THR A 23 -4.50 -11.66 -13.76
N SER A 24 -5.72 -12.21 -13.70
CA SER A 24 -6.95 -11.44 -13.70
C SER A 24 -7.06 -10.53 -12.48
N LEU A 25 -6.73 -11.02 -11.28
CA LEU A 25 -6.69 -10.16 -10.09
C LEU A 25 -5.65 -9.04 -10.22
N ASN A 26 -4.44 -9.35 -10.71
CA ASN A 26 -3.40 -8.34 -10.93
C ASN A 26 -3.91 -7.22 -11.86
N ARG A 27 -4.48 -7.58 -13.01
CA ARG A 27 -5.09 -6.60 -13.94
C ARG A 27 -6.19 -5.78 -13.28
N LEU A 28 -7.10 -6.43 -12.56
CA LEU A 28 -8.19 -5.75 -11.87
C LEU A 28 -7.67 -4.76 -10.85
N LEU A 29 -6.73 -5.16 -10.00
CA LEU A 29 -6.15 -4.29 -8.98
C LEU A 29 -5.47 -3.07 -9.59
N ARG A 30 -4.74 -3.25 -10.70
CA ARG A 30 -4.14 -2.11 -11.44
C ARG A 30 -5.18 -1.14 -11.97
N GLN A 31 -6.33 -1.63 -12.44
CA GLN A 31 -7.45 -0.78 -12.86
C GLN A 31 -8.15 -0.07 -11.70
N ARG A 32 -8.04 -0.60 -10.47
CA ARG A 32 -8.61 0.01 -9.26
C ARG A 32 -7.64 0.90 -8.51
N LEU A 33 -6.38 0.94 -8.92
CA LEU A 33 -5.40 1.81 -8.30
C LEU A 33 -5.58 3.24 -8.80
N PRO A 34 -5.70 4.22 -7.88
CA PRO A 34 -5.57 5.61 -8.28
C PRO A 34 -4.14 5.88 -8.77
N PRO A 35 -3.94 6.88 -9.64
CA PRO A 35 -2.60 7.32 -10.04
C PRO A 35 -1.73 7.60 -8.82
N ARG A 36 -0.49 7.08 -8.84
CA ARG A 36 0.51 7.28 -7.79
C ARG A 36 1.67 8.13 -8.28
N GLY A 37 2.38 8.75 -7.36
CA GLY A 37 3.46 9.66 -7.69
C GLY A 37 3.00 11.11 -7.87
N GLY A 38 1.78 11.42 -7.43
CA GLY A 38 1.16 12.74 -7.62
C GLY A 38 0.00 13.05 -6.66
N ARG A 39 -0.26 12.20 -5.66
CA ARG A 39 -1.33 12.45 -4.67
C ARG A 39 -0.95 13.57 -3.69
N PHE A 40 0.35 13.75 -3.45
CA PHE A 40 0.97 14.80 -2.66
C PHE A 40 2.46 14.89 -3.03
N ASP A 41 3.16 15.96 -2.61
CA ASP A 41 4.60 16.11 -2.88
C ASP A 41 5.38 14.96 -2.23
N HIS A 42 6.33 14.33 -2.94
CA HIS A 42 7.06 13.13 -2.50
C HIS A 42 6.20 11.85 -2.38
N ASP A 43 5.01 11.82 -2.96
CA ASP A 43 4.33 10.56 -3.27
C ASP A 43 5.17 9.76 -4.28
N THR A 44 5.37 8.47 -4.04
CA THR A 44 6.12 7.58 -4.95
C THR A 44 5.24 6.42 -5.40
N LYS A 45 5.63 5.73 -6.48
CA LYS A 45 4.87 4.57 -7.00
C LYS A 45 4.69 3.46 -5.95
N ASP A 46 5.70 3.31 -5.09
CA ASP A 46 5.75 2.29 -4.04
C ASP A 46 5.06 2.72 -2.73
N THR A 47 4.64 3.99 -2.65
CA THR A 47 3.78 4.48 -1.57
C THR A 47 2.38 3.89 -1.76
N PHE A 48 2.01 2.92 -0.92
CA PHE A 48 0.74 2.22 -1.06
C PHE A 48 -0.38 2.86 -0.23
N MET A 49 -0.06 3.61 0.83
CA MET A 49 -1.04 4.28 1.68
C MET A 49 -0.42 5.48 2.39
N TYR A 50 -1.23 6.46 2.76
CA TYR A 50 -0.82 7.57 3.60
C TYR A 50 -1.90 7.98 4.60
N ILE A 51 -1.47 8.55 5.73
CA ILE A 51 -2.33 9.11 6.75
C ILE A 51 -2.34 10.62 6.64
N GLN A 52 -3.52 11.18 6.37
CA GLN A 52 -3.82 12.58 6.57
C GLN A 52 -4.24 12.83 8.01
N ARG A 53 -3.86 13.97 8.56
CA ARG A 53 -4.15 14.34 9.93
C ARG A 53 -5.02 15.59 9.96
N SER A 54 -5.88 15.69 10.96
CA SER A 54 -6.68 16.91 11.17
C SER A 54 -5.87 18.15 11.55
N LYS A 55 -4.59 17.98 11.93
CA LYS A 55 -3.76 19.04 12.50
C LYS A 55 -3.16 19.98 11.44
N ASN A 56 -2.67 19.43 10.35
CA ASN A 56 -1.92 20.17 9.33
C ASN A 56 -1.94 19.42 8.01
N ARG A 57 -1.37 20.03 6.97
CA ARG A 57 -1.30 19.43 5.64
C ARG A 57 -0.31 18.27 5.54
N SER A 58 0.63 18.16 6.48
CA SER A 58 1.62 17.08 6.50
C SER A 58 0.98 15.71 6.64
N VAL A 59 1.59 14.72 5.99
CA VAL A 59 1.10 13.33 5.97
C VAL A 59 2.15 12.39 6.55
N VAL A 60 1.70 11.20 6.95
CA VAL A 60 2.59 10.05 7.14
C VAL A 60 2.41 9.12 5.95
N ALA A 61 3.45 8.93 5.16
CA ALA A 61 3.44 8.02 4.02
C ALA A 61 3.95 6.64 4.44
N TYR A 62 3.43 5.61 3.79
CA TYR A 62 3.80 4.22 3.99
C TYR A 62 4.14 3.62 2.63
N ALA A 63 5.39 3.15 2.52
CA ALA A 63 5.93 2.57 1.30
C ALA A 63 6.48 1.17 1.59
N ALA A 64 6.51 0.33 0.57
CA ALA A 64 7.20 -0.94 0.67
C ALA A 64 8.69 -0.75 0.43
N ASN A 65 9.52 -1.40 1.24
CA ASN A 65 10.93 -1.54 0.92
C ASN A 65 11.07 -2.72 -0.04
N LEU A 66 11.56 -2.44 -1.23
CA LEU A 66 11.63 -3.40 -2.32
C LEU A 66 13.07 -3.85 -2.56
N LEU A 67 13.20 -5.14 -2.88
CA LEU A 67 14.41 -5.75 -3.39
C LEU A 67 14.16 -6.20 -4.83
N ASP A 68 15.17 -6.08 -5.68
CA ASP A 68 15.13 -6.71 -7.00
C ASP A 68 14.95 -8.23 -6.86
N ALA A 69 14.03 -8.81 -7.62
CA ALA A 69 13.70 -10.23 -7.48
C ALA A 69 14.87 -11.16 -7.88
N GLY A 70 15.74 -10.71 -8.80
CA GLY A 70 16.90 -11.47 -9.27
C GLY A 70 18.15 -11.25 -8.42
N THR A 71 18.54 -9.99 -8.21
CA THR A 71 19.80 -9.66 -7.50
C THR A 71 19.65 -9.64 -5.99
N ARG A 72 18.42 -9.51 -5.47
CA ARG A 72 18.11 -9.29 -4.05
C ARG A 72 18.69 -8.01 -3.46
N GLU A 73 19.13 -7.08 -4.30
CA GLU A 73 19.60 -5.77 -3.86
C GLU A 73 18.44 -4.80 -3.64
N SER A 74 18.61 -3.88 -2.70
CA SER A 74 17.61 -2.84 -2.42
C SER A 74 17.45 -1.89 -3.61
N VAL A 75 16.20 -1.58 -3.96
CA VAL A 75 15.87 -0.67 -5.05
C VAL A 75 15.03 0.50 -4.53
N GLN A 76 15.17 1.65 -5.20
CA GLN A 76 14.39 2.84 -4.85
C GLN A 76 12.92 2.74 -5.26
N SER A 77 12.61 1.93 -6.29
CA SER A 77 11.25 1.75 -6.79
C SER A 77 11.08 0.46 -7.59
N GLY A 78 9.85 -0.06 -7.64
CA GLY A 78 9.41 -1.15 -8.50
C GLY A 78 9.21 -0.78 -9.98
N ALA A 79 9.47 0.47 -10.37
CA ALA A 79 9.32 0.92 -11.75
C ALA A 79 10.18 0.12 -12.75
N GLY A 80 9.54 -0.41 -13.79
CA GLY A 80 10.14 -1.13 -14.91
C GLY A 80 10.84 -2.44 -14.55
N ARG A 81 10.56 -3.02 -13.37
CA ARG A 81 11.27 -4.19 -12.87
C ARG A 81 10.38 -5.07 -12.00
N ARG A 82 10.82 -6.31 -11.82
CA ARG A 82 10.19 -7.26 -10.90
C ARG A 82 10.87 -7.19 -9.54
N CYS A 83 10.10 -6.83 -8.52
CA CYS A 83 10.57 -6.76 -7.14
C CYS A 83 9.81 -7.71 -6.21
N VAL A 84 10.39 -7.90 -5.04
CA VAL A 84 9.80 -8.52 -3.85
C VAL A 84 10.01 -7.60 -2.65
N THR A 85 9.27 -7.78 -1.57
CA THR A 85 9.51 -7.06 -0.32
C THR A 85 10.79 -7.51 0.36
N ASP A 86 11.45 -6.59 1.05
CA ASP A 86 12.54 -6.94 1.96
C ASP A 86 11.96 -7.75 3.15
N PRO A 87 12.37 -9.01 3.35
CA PRO A 87 11.82 -9.83 4.43
C PRO A 87 12.22 -9.35 5.83
N SER A 88 13.29 -8.55 5.95
CA SER A 88 13.79 -8.02 7.22
C SER A 88 13.13 -6.71 7.63
N ASP A 89 12.74 -5.89 6.64
CA ASP A 89 12.07 -4.61 6.85
C ASP A 89 11.11 -4.29 5.68
N PRO A 90 9.96 -4.99 5.57
CA PRO A 90 9.13 -4.98 4.34
C PRO A 90 8.39 -3.66 4.08
N VAL A 91 8.14 -2.87 5.13
CA VAL A 91 7.35 -1.65 5.04
C VAL A 91 7.98 -0.53 5.86
N HIS A 92 8.09 0.64 5.26
CA HIS A 92 8.64 1.83 5.89
C HIS A 92 7.58 2.91 6.03
N ALA A 93 7.66 3.66 7.13
CA ALA A 93 6.77 4.79 7.42
C ALA A 93 7.58 6.04 7.72
N TYR A 94 7.24 7.15 7.08
CA TYR A 94 7.93 8.43 7.20
C TYR A 94 6.98 9.62 7.16
N PHE A 95 7.40 10.75 7.73
CA PHE A 95 6.68 12.01 7.66
C PHE A 95 7.03 12.76 6.38
N VAL A 96 6.02 13.27 5.69
CA VAL A 96 6.19 14.23 4.60
C VAL A 96 5.60 15.57 5.04
N ILE A 97 6.44 16.60 5.03
CA ILE A 97 6.08 17.93 5.51
C ILE A 97 5.60 18.76 4.33
N LEU A 98 4.31 19.09 4.36
CA LEU A 98 3.64 19.80 3.27
C LEU A 98 3.18 21.21 3.67
N GLU A 99 3.49 21.63 4.90
CA GLU A 99 3.07 22.92 5.43
C GLU A 99 4.09 24.02 5.05
N PRO A 100 3.73 25.01 4.21
CA PRO A 100 4.69 25.98 3.68
C PRO A 100 5.44 26.74 4.76
N SER A 101 4.74 27.15 5.84
CA SER A 101 5.35 27.87 6.96
C SER A 101 6.43 27.06 7.68
N ILE A 102 6.25 25.73 7.80
CA ILE A 102 7.24 24.82 8.39
C ILE A 102 8.42 24.63 7.44
N LEU A 103 8.15 24.49 6.14
CA LEU A 103 9.18 24.34 5.11
C LEU A 103 10.07 25.59 5.01
N GLU A 104 9.49 26.79 5.03
CA GLU A 104 10.24 28.05 5.02
C GLU A 104 11.15 28.17 6.23
N GLU A 105 10.65 27.88 7.44
CA GLU A 105 11.44 27.92 8.66
C GLU A 105 12.59 26.91 8.65
N ARG A 106 12.37 25.70 8.10
CA ARG A 106 13.43 24.70 7.90
C ARG A 106 14.49 25.19 6.91
N ARG A 107 14.08 25.79 5.80
CA ARG A 107 15.00 26.37 4.80
C ARG A 107 15.84 27.49 5.40
N ARG A 108 15.28 28.34 6.27
CA ARG A 108 16.04 29.37 7.03
C ARG A 108 17.13 28.75 7.91
N ARG A 109 16.91 27.53 8.41
CA ARG A 109 17.87 26.76 9.22
C ARG A 109 18.82 25.89 8.38
N GLY A 110 18.79 26.02 7.05
CA GLY A 110 19.62 25.22 6.14
C GLY A 110 19.15 23.79 5.92
N VAL A 111 17.95 23.42 6.39
CA VAL A 111 17.38 22.09 6.19
C VAL A 111 16.48 22.11 4.96
N THR A 112 16.89 21.39 3.91
CA THR A 112 16.17 21.32 2.63
C THR A 112 15.31 20.06 2.48
N ASN A 113 15.52 19.03 3.31
CA ASN A 113 14.73 17.81 3.23
C ASN A 113 13.32 17.99 3.83
N GLU A 114 12.33 17.65 3.02
CA GLU A 114 10.90 17.74 3.33
C GLU A 114 10.36 16.43 3.91
N ILE A 115 11.14 15.35 3.78
CA ILE A 115 10.91 14.06 4.41
C ILE A 115 11.62 14.03 5.77
N SER A 116 10.94 13.47 6.77
CA SER A 116 11.46 13.28 8.11
C SER A 116 11.18 11.85 8.57
N GLU A 117 12.22 11.18 9.06
CA GLU A 117 12.07 9.90 9.72
C GLU A 117 11.18 10.01 10.97
N LEU A 118 10.38 8.98 11.21
CA LEU A 118 9.60 8.90 12.44
C LEU A 118 10.54 8.75 13.64
N SER A 119 10.25 9.44 14.74
CA SER A 119 10.96 9.17 16.00
C SER A 119 10.56 7.81 16.58
N PHE A 120 11.36 7.27 17.50
CA PHE A 120 11.02 6.03 18.21
C PHE A 120 9.63 6.09 18.86
N ILE A 121 9.29 7.23 19.47
CA ILE A 121 7.99 7.47 20.10
C ILE A 121 6.88 7.48 19.06
N GLN A 122 7.07 8.17 17.93
CA GLN A 122 6.09 8.21 16.85
C GLN A 122 5.82 6.83 16.25
N ARG A 123 6.87 6.03 16.02
CA ARG A 123 6.75 4.64 15.58
C ARG A 123 5.98 3.79 16.58
N LYS A 124 6.34 3.86 17.86
CA LYS A 124 5.72 3.01 18.88
C LYS A 124 4.28 3.38 19.23
N LEU A 125 3.94 4.67 19.22
CA LEU A 125 2.68 5.15 19.81
C LEU A 125 1.64 5.66 18.80
N ALA A 126 2.02 5.97 17.57
CA ALA A 126 1.10 6.60 16.63
C ALA A 126 1.11 6.00 15.23
N TYR A 127 2.29 5.89 14.61
CA TYR A 127 2.40 5.71 13.16
C TYR A 127 3.20 4.49 12.72
N GLY A 128 3.72 3.68 13.65
CA GLY A 128 4.45 2.48 13.27
C GLY A 128 3.59 1.50 12.48
N CYS A 129 4.25 0.73 11.63
CA CYS A 129 3.71 -0.41 10.91
C CYS A 129 4.60 -1.62 11.12
N SER A 130 4.02 -2.80 10.93
CA SER A 130 4.75 -4.06 10.80
C SER A 130 4.04 -4.93 9.78
N ALA A 131 4.80 -5.72 9.02
CA ALA A 131 4.26 -6.69 8.09
C ALA A 131 4.80 -8.08 8.40
N LYS A 132 3.99 -9.10 8.09
CA LYS A 132 4.36 -10.50 8.24
C LYS A 132 3.94 -11.27 6.98
N PRO A 133 4.79 -12.18 6.46
CA PRO A 133 4.44 -12.96 5.29
C PRO A 133 3.17 -13.77 5.51
N LEU A 134 2.29 -13.76 4.52
CA LEU A 134 1.06 -14.56 4.50
C LEU A 134 1.24 -15.73 3.54
N THR A 135 1.80 -16.84 4.04
CA THR A 135 2.24 -17.96 3.19
C THR A 135 1.28 -19.14 3.17
N ALA A 136 0.42 -19.29 4.18
CA ALA A 136 -0.53 -20.40 4.29
C ALA A 136 -1.89 -19.87 4.73
N VAL A 137 -2.86 -19.92 3.83
CA VAL A 137 -4.24 -19.52 4.10
C VAL A 137 -5.15 -20.63 3.59
N LYS A 138 -5.93 -21.20 4.51
CA LYS A 138 -6.99 -22.14 4.18
C LYS A 138 -8.30 -21.37 4.12
N SER A 139 -9.04 -21.53 3.04
CA SER A 139 -10.39 -21.01 2.93
C SER A 139 -11.32 -21.75 3.88
N ASP A 140 -11.99 -21.04 4.79
CA ASP A 140 -12.96 -21.65 5.71
C ASP A 140 -14.18 -22.23 4.97
N SER A 141 -14.52 -21.66 3.80
CA SER A 141 -15.71 -22.06 3.04
C SER A 141 -15.45 -23.23 2.09
N THR A 142 -14.32 -23.24 1.39
CA THR A 142 -13.99 -24.27 0.39
C THR A 142 -13.00 -25.32 0.91
N LYS A 143 -12.35 -25.07 2.05
CA LYS A 143 -11.19 -25.83 2.57
C LYS A 143 -10.00 -25.90 1.60
N GLU A 144 -10.05 -25.12 0.54
CA GLU A 144 -8.99 -25.03 -0.46
C GLU A 144 -7.82 -24.23 0.10
N ASP A 145 -6.61 -24.71 -0.17
CA ASP A 145 -5.39 -24.01 0.17
C ASP A 145 -5.08 -23.00 -0.95
N ILE A 146 -5.21 -21.71 -0.64
CA ILE A 146 -4.90 -20.64 -1.59
C ILE A 146 -3.43 -20.18 -1.48
N GLY A 147 -2.62 -20.84 -0.65
CA GLY A 147 -1.19 -20.56 -0.49
C GLY A 147 -0.43 -20.51 -1.83
N PRO A 148 -0.58 -21.50 -2.73
CA PRO A 148 0.06 -21.47 -4.06
C PRO A 148 -0.36 -20.24 -4.88
N TRP A 149 -1.62 -19.84 -4.81
CA TRP A 149 -2.11 -18.63 -5.48
C TRP A 149 -1.51 -17.35 -4.90
N LEU A 150 -1.36 -17.28 -3.56
CA LEU A 150 -0.74 -16.12 -2.89
C LEU A 150 0.74 -15.92 -3.25
N GLN A 151 1.46 -16.99 -3.62
CA GLN A 151 2.86 -16.91 -4.03
C GLN A 151 3.08 -16.07 -5.29
N HIS A 152 2.02 -15.79 -6.07
CA HIS A 152 2.10 -14.87 -7.21
C HIS A 152 2.30 -13.40 -6.81
N PHE A 153 2.03 -13.03 -5.56
CA PHE A 153 1.90 -11.62 -5.14
C PHE A 153 2.79 -11.18 -3.96
N ASP A 154 3.69 -12.01 -3.43
CA ASP A 154 4.42 -11.71 -2.18
C ASP A 154 3.53 -11.04 -1.12
N ALA A 155 2.58 -11.83 -0.60
CA ALA A 155 1.52 -11.33 0.25
C ALA A 155 1.98 -11.14 1.71
N GLN A 156 1.60 -10.00 2.30
CA GLN A 156 1.94 -9.66 3.67
C GLN A 156 0.68 -9.23 4.46
N ALA A 157 0.51 -9.75 5.67
CA ALA A 157 -0.44 -9.21 6.63
C ALA A 157 0.20 -8.01 7.35
N VAL A 158 -0.39 -6.82 7.21
CA VAL A 158 0.16 -5.58 7.77
C VAL A 158 -0.67 -5.11 8.96
N SER A 159 0.01 -4.60 9.98
CA SER A 159 -0.60 -4.00 11.17
C SER A 159 -0.08 -2.58 11.36
N TYR A 160 -0.96 -1.67 11.77
CA TYR A 160 -0.64 -0.27 11.99
C TYR A 160 -1.05 0.15 13.39
N VAL A 161 -0.20 0.95 14.04
CA VAL A 161 -0.53 1.53 15.36
C VAL A 161 -1.74 2.46 15.26
N ALA A 162 -1.87 3.18 14.14
CA ALA A 162 -3.00 4.07 13.88
C ALA A 162 -4.33 3.32 13.67
N LEU A 163 -4.30 2.10 13.14
CA LEU A 163 -5.47 1.29 12.77
C LEU A 163 -5.47 -0.07 13.50
N PRO A 164 -5.53 -0.09 14.84
CA PRO A 164 -5.46 -1.34 15.58
C PRO A 164 -6.69 -2.20 15.28
N GLY A 165 -6.48 -3.49 15.02
CA GLY A 165 -7.56 -4.44 14.74
C GLY A 165 -8.25 -4.23 13.38
N PHE A 166 -7.64 -3.51 12.45
CA PHE A 166 -8.10 -3.39 11.07
C PHE A 166 -7.28 -4.37 10.20
N PRO A 167 -7.84 -5.49 9.73
CA PRO A 167 -7.11 -6.43 8.88
C PRO A 167 -6.75 -5.78 7.55
N LEU A 168 -5.46 -5.81 7.20
CA LEU A 168 -4.91 -5.15 6.02
C LEU A 168 -3.95 -6.11 5.31
N LEU A 169 -4.29 -6.47 4.08
CA LEU A 169 -3.51 -7.38 3.24
C LEU A 169 -2.73 -6.56 2.20
N LEU A 170 -1.41 -6.59 2.28
CA LEU A 170 -0.52 -6.00 1.29
C LEU A 170 -0.17 -7.05 0.25
N LEU A 171 -0.26 -6.68 -1.04
CA LEU A 171 0.13 -7.51 -2.17
C LEU A 171 1.13 -6.75 -3.05
N VAL A 172 2.25 -7.39 -3.37
CA VAL A 172 3.23 -6.93 -4.36
C VAL A 172 2.88 -7.56 -5.71
N LEU A 173 2.28 -6.78 -6.59
CA LEU A 173 1.87 -7.20 -7.91
C LEU A 173 3.10 -7.26 -8.84
N PRO A 174 3.40 -8.43 -9.44
CA PRO A 174 4.44 -8.52 -10.45
C PRO A 174 4.01 -7.80 -11.73
N PRO A 175 4.96 -7.41 -12.60
CA PRO A 175 4.67 -6.87 -13.92
C PRO A 175 3.71 -7.75 -14.75
N LEU A 176 2.80 -7.13 -15.49
CA LEU A 176 1.95 -7.76 -16.49
C LEU A 176 2.71 -7.84 -17.82
N GLY A 177 3.15 -9.03 -18.21
CA GLY A 177 3.87 -9.25 -19.48
C GLY A 177 5.11 -10.11 -19.36
N ALA A 178 5.60 -10.34 -18.14
CA ALA A 178 6.57 -11.37 -17.85
C ALA A 178 5.88 -12.75 -17.85
N ALA A 179 5.50 -13.23 -19.03
CA ALA A 179 5.55 -14.67 -19.26
C ALA A 179 6.97 -15.11 -18.91
N MET A 180 7.14 -16.27 -18.26
CA MET A 180 8.48 -16.83 -18.03
C MET A 180 9.19 -16.91 -19.38
N GLU A 181 10.16 -16.02 -19.62
CA GLU A 181 11.02 -16.06 -20.80
C GLU A 181 11.92 -17.28 -20.68
N ASN A 182 11.49 -18.37 -21.32
CA ASN A 182 12.40 -19.23 -22.05
C ASN A 182 12.28 -18.83 -23.53
N ASP A 183 13.40 -18.39 -24.09
CA ASP A 183 13.79 -18.33 -25.50
C ASP A 183 12.86 -17.61 -26.51
N ILE A 184 13.35 -16.50 -27.09
CA ILE A 184 13.95 -16.43 -28.45
C ILE A 184 14.07 -14.93 -28.81
N GLU A 185 15.30 -14.53 -29.18
CA GLU A 185 15.61 -13.25 -29.81
C GLU A 185 14.78 -13.03 -31.08
N ALA A 186 14.12 -11.87 -31.19
CA ALA A 186 13.74 -11.31 -32.48
C ALA A 186 13.71 -9.78 -32.39
N GLU A 187 14.72 -9.16 -33.01
CA GLU A 187 14.76 -7.75 -33.37
C GLU A 187 13.57 -7.38 -34.28
N GLY A 188 13.06 -6.14 -34.15
CA GLY A 188 12.29 -5.51 -35.23
C GLY A 188 11.19 -4.54 -34.80
N ALA A 189 11.57 -3.28 -34.63
CA ALA A 189 10.84 -2.03 -34.89
C ALA A 189 9.29 -1.99 -34.86
N ALA A 190 8.72 -1.15 -33.99
CA ALA A 190 7.98 0.08 -34.38
C ALA A 190 7.35 0.78 -33.15
N ASN A 191 7.60 2.08 -33.02
CA ASN A 191 6.89 2.98 -32.08
C ASN A 191 5.42 3.18 -32.50
N PRO A 192 4.52 3.32 -31.52
CA PRO A 192 3.53 4.38 -31.57
C PRO A 192 3.51 5.18 -30.27
N ALA A 193 3.89 6.46 -30.39
CA ALA A 193 3.72 7.48 -29.36
C ALA A 193 2.21 7.64 -29.07
N GLY A 194 1.82 7.38 -27.83
CA GLY A 194 0.43 7.42 -27.34
C GLY A 194 0.05 6.29 -26.38
N GLY A 195 0.92 5.29 -26.20
CA GLY A 195 0.70 4.15 -25.29
C GLY A 195 1.60 4.10 -24.06
N GLU A 196 2.52 5.06 -23.89
CA GLU A 196 3.63 4.97 -22.94
C GLU A 196 3.18 4.84 -21.48
N GLU A 197 2.17 5.59 -21.01
CA GLU A 197 1.70 5.48 -19.62
C GLU A 197 1.09 4.11 -19.29
N LYS A 198 0.25 3.56 -20.18
CA LYS A 198 -0.36 2.23 -19.98
C LYS A 198 0.62 1.08 -20.13
N GLN A 199 1.61 1.21 -21.00
CA GLN A 199 2.67 0.21 -21.16
C GLN A 199 3.65 0.24 -20.00
N GLN A 200 4.02 1.43 -19.50
CA GLN A 200 4.91 1.56 -18.34
C GLN A 200 4.28 0.93 -17.09
N GLU A 201 2.99 1.19 -16.84
CA GLU A 201 2.25 0.59 -15.72
C GLU A 201 2.16 -0.93 -15.80
N ALA A 202 2.21 -1.54 -16.99
CA ALA A 202 2.24 -2.99 -17.12
C ALA A 202 3.62 -3.57 -16.75
N THR A 203 4.71 -2.84 -16.96
CA THR A 203 6.08 -3.28 -16.66
C THR A 203 6.52 -3.07 -15.20
N ASP A 204 5.77 -2.29 -14.44
CA ASP A 204 6.10 -1.95 -13.06
C ASP A 204 5.68 -3.05 -12.06
N THR A 205 6.50 -3.33 -11.05
CA THR A 205 6.01 -3.89 -9.79
C THR A 205 5.21 -2.82 -9.05
N LEU A 206 3.99 -3.18 -8.61
CA LEU A 206 3.13 -2.29 -7.83
C LEU A 206 2.77 -2.91 -6.49
N VAL A 207 2.55 -2.09 -5.48
CA VAL A 207 2.22 -2.58 -4.13
C VAL A 207 0.84 -2.11 -3.74
N VAL A 208 -0.09 -2.99 -3.43
CA VAL A 208 -1.48 -2.61 -3.11
C VAL A 208 -1.86 -3.04 -1.70
N LEU A 209 -2.72 -2.26 -1.06
CA LEU A 209 -3.25 -2.56 0.27
C LEU A 209 -4.75 -2.86 0.15
N LEU A 210 -5.16 -4.05 0.55
CA LEU A 210 -6.55 -4.51 0.53
C LEU A 210 -7.13 -4.57 1.93
N ALA A 211 -8.39 -4.20 2.05
CA ALA A 211 -9.18 -4.46 3.25
C ALA A 211 -10.68 -4.42 2.96
N VAL A 212 -11.47 -4.77 3.98
CA VAL A 212 -12.92 -4.54 3.94
C VAL A 212 -13.21 -3.15 4.51
N VAL A 213 -13.68 -2.24 3.64
CA VAL A 213 -14.03 -0.86 3.96
C VAL A 213 -15.55 -0.70 3.81
N GLY A 214 -16.24 -0.41 4.90
CA GLY A 214 -17.70 -0.24 4.88
C GLY A 214 -18.44 -1.53 4.52
N GLY A 215 -17.82 -2.69 4.78
CA GLY A 215 -18.35 -4.01 4.41
C GLY A 215 -18.02 -4.47 2.99
N VAL A 216 -17.31 -3.67 2.20
CA VAL A 216 -16.93 -3.96 0.81
C VAL A 216 -15.42 -4.26 0.72
N LEU A 217 -15.03 -5.28 -0.05
CA LEU A 217 -13.61 -5.55 -0.33
C LEU A 217 -13.07 -4.45 -1.25
N SER A 218 -12.06 -3.72 -0.75
CA SER A 218 -11.58 -2.50 -1.40
C SER A 218 -10.05 -2.41 -1.40
N VAL A 219 -9.52 -1.71 -2.40
CA VAL A 219 -8.15 -1.18 -2.40
C VAL A 219 -8.13 0.07 -1.52
N VAL A 220 -7.36 0.04 -0.45
CA VAL A 220 -7.20 1.17 0.48
C VAL A 220 -6.28 2.21 -0.14
N GLU A 221 -6.73 3.47 -0.15
CA GLU A 221 -5.96 4.57 -0.73
C GLU A 221 -5.31 5.43 0.34
N ARG A 222 -6.12 5.86 1.31
CA ARG A 222 -5.71 6.80 2.35
C ARG A 222 -6.53 6.61 3.60
N VAL A 223 -5.98 7.12 4.70
CA VAL A 223 -6.62 7.15 6.00
C VAL A 223 -6.58 8.57 6.53
N TYR A 224 -7.69 9.03 7.10
CA TYR A 224 -7.75 10.30 7.81
C TYR A 224 -7.87 10.05 9.30
N VAL A 225 -7.01 10.71 10.09
CA VAL A 225 -7.02 10.62 11.54
C VAL A 225 -7.39 11.97 12.13
N CYS A 226 -8.53 12.01 12.82
CA CYS A 226 -8.93 13.14 13.63
C CYS A 226 -8.40 12.95 15.06
N SER A 227 -7.47 13.80 15.47
CA SER A 227 -6.91 13.80 16.81
C SER A 227 -7.17 15.11 17.52
N VAL A 228 -7.39 15.06 18.84
CA VAL A 228 -7.41 16.21 19.72
C VAL A 228 -6.10 16.30 20.46
N GLU A 229 -5.48 17.48 20.41
CA GLU A 229 -4.33 17.77 21.23
C GLU A 229 -4.80 18.10 22.65
N PRO A 230 -4.12 17.56 23.65
CA PRO A 230 -4.45 17.90 25.01
C PRO A 230 -4.02 19.32 25.32
N LYS A 231 -4.71 19.95 26.28
CA LYS A 231 -4.35 21.28 26.77
C LYS A 231 -3.03 21.29 27.56
N HIS A 232 -2.59 20.12 28.02
CA HIS A 232 -1.41 19.99 28.86
C HIS A 232 -0.40 19.00 28.24
N PHE A 233 0.89 19.33 28.32
CA PHE A 233 1.97 18.59 27.67
C PHE A 233 2.19 17.16 28.20
N TYR A 234 1.68 16.84 29.40
CA TYR A 234 1.77 15.50 30.01
C TYR A 234 0.61 14.57 29.61
N GLN A 235 -0.38 15.08 28.90
CA GLN A 235 -1.45 14.26 28.34
C GLN A 235 -1.05 13.85 26.92
N LEU A 236 -1.42 12.64 26.50
CA LEU A 236 -1.19 12.16 25.14
C LEU A 236 -2.31 12.65 24.20
N PRO A 237 -2.02 12.91 22.92
CA PRO A 237 -3.06 13.15 21.92
C PRO A 237 -4.07 12.01 21.86
N THR A 238 -5.35 12.36 21.82
CA THR A 238 -6.43 11.37 21.71
C THR A 238 -6.98 11.36 20.30
N VAL A 239 -7.03 10.18 19.68
CA VAL A 239 -7.72 10.00 18.40
C VAL A 239 -9.22 9.96 18.67
N LYS A 240 -9.99 10.86 18.05
CA LYS A 240 -11.45 10.90 18.13
C LYS A 240 -12.07 9.86 17.21
N TYR A 241 -11.65 9.88 15.95
CA TYR A 241 -12.12 8.96 14.94
C TYR A 241 -11.08 8.81 13.83
N ILE A 242 -11.25 7.75 13.07
CA ILE A 242 -10.46 7.41 11.90
C ILE A 242 -11.43 7.20 10.74
N GLU A 243 -11.06 7.68 9.57
CA GLU A 243 -11.79 7.44 8.33
C GLU A 243 -10.87 6.72 7.35
N VAL A 244 -11.37 5.63 6.77
CA VAL A 244 -10.65 4.82 5.79
C VAL A 244 -11.35 5.02 4.45
N PHE A 245 -10.56 5.37 3.44
CA PHE A 245 -11.03 5.60 2.07
C PHE A 245 -10.38 4.56 1.16
N GLY A 246 -11.18 4.01 0.26
CA GLY A 246 -10.72 3.03 -0.71
C GLY A 246 -11.59 2.97 -1.95
N VAL A 247 -11.23 2.07 -2.86
CA VAL A 247 -11.97 1.80 -4.10
C VAL A 247 -12.43 0.35 -4.07
N SER A 248 -13.73 0.13 -4.27
CA SER A 248 -14.35 -1.19 -4.36
C SER A 248 -13.64 -2.03 -5.42
N LEU A 249 -13.20 -3.23 -5.04
CA LEU A 249 -12.54 -4.13 -5.98
C LEU A 249 -13.51 -4.56 -7.09
N GLU A 250 -14.76 -4.83 -6.71
CA GLU A 250 -15.81 -5.28 -7.61
C GLU A 250 -16.26 -4.16 -8.57
N THR A 251 -16.75 -3.05 -8.01
CA THR A 251 -17.44 -2.01 -8.80
C THR A 251 -16.50 -0.92 -9.29
N GLY A 252 -15.37 -0.69 -8.60
CA GLY A 252 -14.50 0.47 -8.84
C GLY A 252 -15.03 1.78 -8.28
N GLU A 253 -16.10 1.75 -7.50
CA GLU A 253 -16.65 2.93 -6.84
C GLU A 253 -15.91 3.24 -5.53
N GLU A 254 -15.97 4.50 -5.10
CA GLU A 254 -15.40 4.92 -3.82
C GLU A 254 -16.09 4.22 -2.64
N THR A 255 -15.30 3.82 -1.65
CA THR A 255 -15.74 3.19 -0.41
C THR A 255 -15.21 3.96 0.79
N TYR A 256 -15.99 3.97 1.86
CA TYR A 256 -15.72 4.79 3.04
C TYR A 256 -16.13 4.06 4.31
N GLU A 257 -15.29 4.15 5.34
CA GLU A 257 -15.62 3.69 6.68
C GLU A 257 -15.12 4.65 7.74
N LYS A 258 -16.00 5.00 8.69
CA LYS A 258 -15.64 5.80 9.87
C LYS A 258 -15.65 4.93 11.12
N ARG A 259 -14.53 4.92 11.85
CA ARG A 259 -14.39 4.27 13.16
C ARG A 259 -14.16 5.32 14.24
N SER A 260 -15.09 5.41 15.18
CA SER A 260 -14.86 6.13 16.43
C SER A 260 -13.98 5.29 17.34
N LYS A 261 -13.05 5.93 18.07
CA LYS A 261 -12.27 5.29 19.13
C LYS A 261 -12.87 5.57 20.51
#